data_AF-A0A954PR75-F1
#
_entry.id   AF-A0A954PR75-F1
#
_cell.length_a   1.000
_cell.length_b   1.000
_cell.length_c   1.000
_cell.angle_alpha   90.00
_cell.angle_beta   90.00
_cell.angle_gamma   90.00
#
_symmetry.space_group_name_H-M   'P 1'
#
loop_
_entity.id
_entity.type
_entity.pdbx_description
1 polymer ?
#
loop_
_entity_poly.entity_id
_entity_poly.type
_entity_poly.pdbx_seq_one_letter_code
_entity_poly.pdbx_strand_id
1 'polypeptide(L)'
;MIKRSLDTPICFSLRSTDTLLCMTDSKPQPAVGIDLGTTFSAVAFLDAQGRPETIRNSEGDLTTPSAVFFDHKRPIVGLEAVEAGLL
;
A
#
# COMPACT_ATOMS: atom_id res chain seq x y z
N MET A 1 3.09 5.56 0.69
CA MET A 1 1.62 5.60 0.84
C MET A 1 1.02 5.04 -0.44
N ILE A 2 0.35 3.88 -0.35
CA ILE A 2 -0.17 3.16 -1.50
C ILE A 2 -1.30 3.98 -2.11
N LYS A 3 -1.19 4.34 -3.41
CA LYS A 3 -2.30 4.96 -4.15
C LYS A 3 -3.49 3.99 -4.09
N ARG A 4 -4.63 4.47 -3.60
CA ARG A 4 -5.90 3.73 -3.65
C ARG A 4 -6.22 3.39 -5.10
N SER A 5 -6.14 2.10 -5.46
CA SER A 5 -6.90 1.58 -6.60
C SER A 5 -8.37 1.59 -6.19
N LEU A 6 -9.24 2.18 -7.02
CA LEU A 6 -10.68 2.31 -6.73
C LEU A 6 -11.43 0.97 -6.76
N ASP A 7 -10.75 -0.14 -7.08
CA ASP A 7 -11.36 -1.46 -7.27
C ASP A 7 -11.11 -2.44 -6.12
N THR A 8 -10.35 -2.06 -5.07
CA THR A 8 -10.15 -2.93 -3.89
C THR A 8 -10.06 -2.12 -2.60
N PRO A 9 -10.98 -2.31 -1.62
CA PRO A 9 -10.85 -1.69 -0.31
C PRO A 9 -9.76 -2.42 0.50
N ILE A 10 -8.53 -1.93 0.44
CA ILE A 10 -7.49 -2.34 1.40
C ILE A 10 -7.87 -1.74 2.76
N CYS A 11 -8.54 -2.54 3.58
CA CYS A 11 -8.85 -2.19 4.96
C CYS A 11 -7.65 -2.56 5.84
N PHE A 12 -6.99 -1.57 6.44
CA PHE A 12 -5.91 -1.79 7.40
C PHE A 12 -6.50 -2.28 8.74
N SER A 13 -6.41 -3.58 9.01
CA SER A 13 -6.65 -4.10 10.37
C SER A 13 -5.33 -4.19 11.13
N LEU A 14 -5.12 -3.31 12.11
CA LEU A 14 -3.94 -3.28 12.98
C LEU A 14 -4.18 -3.95 14.35
N ARG A 15 -5.23 -4.77 14.52
CA ARG A 15 -5.46 -5.47 15.80
C ARG A 15 -5.70 -6.97 15.59
N SER A 16 -4.82 -7.75 16.22
CA SER A 16 -4.78 -9.23 16.20
C SER A 16 -5.97 -9.92 16.91
N THR A 17 -7.06 -9.23 17.29
CA THR A 17 -8.13 -9.82 18.11
C THR A 17 -9.58 -9.48 17.76
N ASP A 18 -9.88 -8.69 16.72
CA ASP A 18 -11.29 -8.33 16.40
C ASP A 18 -11.90 -9.18 15.27
N THR A 19 -11.97 -10.50 15.47
CA THR A 19 -12.65 -11.43 14.55
C THR A 19 -14.19 -11.40 14.70
N LEU A 20 -14.78 -10.46 15.47
CA LEU A 20 -16.21 -10.53 15.83
C LEU A 20 -17.07 -9.30 15.48
N LEU A 21 -16.71 -8.46 14.49
CA LEU A 21 -17.60 -7.34 14.13
C LEU A 21 -17.59 -6.90 12.65
N CYS A 22 -17.76 -7.85 11.73
CA CYS A 22 -18.27 -7.50 10.40
C CYS A 22 -19.03 -8.69 9.80
N MET A 23 -20.27 -8.89 10.25
CA MET A 23 -21.30 -9.60 9.47
C MET A 23 -22.06 -8.59 8.58
N THR A 24 -21.34 -7.83 7.75
CA THR A 24 -21.94 -7.11 6.63
C THR A 24 -21.22 -7.49 5.35
N ASP A 25 -21.90 -8.31 4.56
CA ASP A 25 -21.72 -8.58 3.14
C ASP A 25 -20.50 -7.91 2.47
N SER A 26 -19.33 -8.54 2.58
CA SER A 26 -18.19 -8.27 1.71
C SER A 26 -17.16 -9.40 1.85
N LYS A 27 -16.68 -9.89 0.71
CA LYS A 27 -15.61 -10.89 0.59
C LYS A 27 -14.44 -10.54 1.53
N PRO A 28 -13.82 -11.50 2.26
CA PRO A 28 -12.66 -11.22 3.10
C PRO A 28 -11.60 -10.46 2.30
N GLN A 29 -11.26 -9.25 2.73
CA GLN A 29 -10.18 -8.48 2.11
C GLN A 29 -8.86 -9.19 2.46
N PRO A 30 -8.04 -9.58 1.47
CA PRO A 30 -6.78 -10.25 1.75
C PRO A 30 -5.88 -9.35 2.61
N ALA A 31 -5.31 -9.91 3.68
CA ALA A 31 -4.27 -9.21 4.43
C ALA A 31 -3.04 -8.97 3.55
N VAL A 32 -2.33 -7.87 3.80
CA VAL A 32 -1.09 -7.51 3.11
C VAL A 32 0.06 -7.33 4.09
N GLY A 33 1.26 -7.73 3.70
CA GLY A 33 2.51 -7.38 4.35
C GLY A 33 3.01 -6.03 3.85
N ILE A 34 3.53 -5.20 4.75
CA ILE A 34 4.05 -3.87 4.43
C ILE A 34 5.43 -3.73 5.03
N ASP A 35 6.39 -3.42 4.16
CA ASP A 35 7.74 -3.07 4.55
C ASP A 35 7.92 -1.56 4.46
N LEU A 36 8.30 -0.94 5.57
CA LEU A 36 8.45 0.51 5.74
C LEU A 36 9.91 0.86 6.03
N GLY A 37 10.76 0.67 5.02
CA GLY A 37 12.15 1.11 5.07
C GLY A 37 12.27 2.63 4.96
N THR A 38 13.42 3.15 5.40
CA THR A 38 13.75 4.59 5.35
C THR A 38 13.94 5.09 3.92
N THR A 39 14.51 4.27 3.03
CA THR A 39 14.77 4.63 1.62
C THR A 39 13.68 4.11 0.69
N PHE A 40 13.24 2.87 0.90
CA PHE A 40 12.26 2.20 0.06
C PHE A 40 11.22 1.49 0.92
N SER A 41 10.02 1.37 0.36
CA SER A 41 8.90 0.63 0.93
C SER A 41 8.36 -0.37 -0.10
N ALA A 42 7.73 -1.44 0.39
CA ALA A 42 7.12 -2.48 -0.44
C ALA A 42 5.84 -3.01 0.19
N VAL A 43 5.01 -3.63 -0.62
CA VAL A 43 3.75 -4.24 -0.19
C VAL A 43 3.66 -5.62 -0.82
N ALA A 44 3.26 -6.63 -0.06
CA ALA A 44 3.06 -7.98 -0.55
C ALA A 44 1.74 -8.56 -0.06
N PHE A 45 1.21 -9.54 -0.79
CA PHE A 45 0.06 -10.35 -0.38
C PHE A 45 0.38 -11.82 -0.58
N LEU A 46 -0.45 -12.71 -0.04
CA LEU A 46 -0.36 -14.14 -0.33
C LEU A 46 -1.30 -14.48 -1.49
N ASP A 47 -0.78 -15.16 -2.51
CA ASP A 47 -1.59 -15.69 -3.61
C ASP A 47 -2.52 -16.83 -3.15
N ALA A 48 -3.30 -17.40 -4.07
CA ALA A 48 -4.23 -18.49 -3.78
C ALA A 48 -3.53 -19.78 -3.27
N GLN A 49 -2.23 -19.92 -3.49
CA GLN A 49 -1.40 -21.04 -3.06
C GLN A 49 -0.62 -20.72 -1.77
N GLY A 50 -0.82 -19.54 -1.19
CA GLY A 50 -0.13 -19.09 0.02
C GLY A 50 1.31 -18.62 -0.22
N ARG A 51 1.70 -18.32 -1.46
CA ARG A 51 3.03 -17.80 -1.80
C ARG A 51 3.02 -16.27 -1.73
N PRO A 52 4.07 -15.63 -1.17
CA PRO A 52 4.14 -14.17 -1.12
C PRO A 52 4.41 -13.59 -2.51
N GLU A 53 3.61 -12.62 -2.93
CA GLU A 53 3.80 -11.83 -4.14
C GLU A 53 3.83 -10.33 -3.79
N THR A 54 4.84 -9.62 -4.32
CA THR A 54 4.97 -8.17 -4.14
C THR A 54 4.10 -7.42 -5.15
N ILE A 55 3.36 -6.42 -4.67
CA ILE A 55 2.50 -5.56 -5.47
C ILE A 55 3.36 -4.51 -6.17
N ARG A 56 3.21 -4.39 -7.50
CA ARG A 56 3.83 -3.31 -8.27
C ARG A 56 3.17 -1.97 -7.97
N ASN A 57 3.97 -0.92 -7.86
CA ASN A 57 3.47 0.46 -7.74
C ASN A 57 2.93 0.98 -9.08
N SER A 58 2.48 2.24 -9.10
CA SER A 58 1.93 2.86 -10.33
C SER A 58 2.96 3.00 -11.46
N GLU A 59 4.23 2.93 -11.14
CA GLU A 59 5.37 3.04 -12.06
C GLU A 59 5.81 1.66 -12.60
N GLY A 60 5.22 0.57 -12.08
CA GLY A 60 5.55 -0.80 -12.45
C GLY A 60 6.68 -1.43 -11.64
N ASP A 61 7.25 -0.71 -10.68
CA ASP A 61 8.33 -1.18 -9.81
C ASP A 61 7.78 -1.94 -8.59
N LEU A 62 8.59 -2.85 -8.03
CA LEU A 62 8.24 -3.64 -6.84
C LEU A 62 8.49 -2.89 -5.52
N THR A 63 9.23 -1.79 -5.56
CA THR A 63 9.51 -0.94 -4.41
C THR A 63 9.15 0.50 -4.73
N THR A 64 8.81 1.27 -3.71
CA THR A 64 8.47 2.70 -3.83
C THR A 64 9.43 3.51 -2.96
N PRO A 65 10.07 4.58 -3.48
CA PRO A 65 10.84 5.50 -2.66
C PRO A 65 10.03 6.01 -1.46
N SER A 66 10.62 5.99 -0.27
CA SER A 66 10.00 6.42 0.98
C SER A 66 10.04 7.95 1.11
N ALA A 67 9.42 8.63 0.14
CA ALA A 67 9.39 10.08 0.04
C ALA A 67 7.94 10.59 -0.07
N VAL A 68 7.68 11.74 0.56
CA VAL A 68 6.43 12.49 0.44
C VAL A 68 6.78 13.95 0.15
N PHE A 69 6.19 14.50 -0.89
CA PHE A 69 6.29 15.90 -1.26
C PHE A 69 4.94 16.58 -1.01
N PHE A 70 4.94 17.69 -0.28
CA PHE A 70 3.74 18.44 0.05
C PHE A 70 3.64 19.68 -0.83
N ASP A 71 2.67 19.70 -1.74
CA ASP A 71 2.29 20.91 -2.49
C ASP A 71 1.00 21.52 -1.92
N HIS A 72 0.50 22.60 -2.55
CA HIS A 72 -0.74 23.28 -2.12
C HIS A 72 -2.04 22.55 -2.48
N LYS A 73 -1.98 21.42 -3.22
CA LYS A 73 -3.14 20.68 -3.73
C LYS A 73 -3.31 19.35 -3.00
N ARG A 74 -2.31 18.47 -3.07
CA ARG A 74 -2.32 17.14 -2.48
C ARG A 74 -0.89 16.62 -2.23
N PRO A 75 -0.69 15.78 -1.21
CA PRO A 75 0.58 15.08 -1.05
C PRO A 75 0.90 14.19 -2.27
N ILE A 76 2.13 14.29 -2.76
CA ILE A 76 2.73 13.44 -3.79
C ILE A 76 3.65 12.44 -3.08
N VAL A 77 3.73 11.20 -3.56
CA VAL A 77 4.45 10.11 -2.87
C VAL A 77 5.20 9.25 -3.87
N GLY A 78 6.34 8.70 -3.47
CA GLY A 78 7.12 7.77 -4.29
C GLY A 78 8.08 8.49 -5.23
N LEU A 79 8.30 7.93 -6.43
CA LEU A 79 9.22 8.51 -7.41
C LEU A 79 8.84 9.94 -7.78
N GLU A 80 7.56 10.20 -8.01
CA GLU A 80 7.01 11.53 -8.32
C GLU A 80 7.36 12.56 -7.23
N ALA A 81 7.42 12.16 -5.96
CA ALA A 81 7.79 13.04 -4.85
C ALA A 81 9.29 13.36 -4.85
N VAL A 82 10.13 12.40 -5.21
CA VAL A 82 11.58 12.60 -5.34
C VAL A 82 11.86 13.57 -6.49
N GLU A 83 11.23 13.35 -7.65
CA GLU A 83 11.38 14.21 -8.83
C GLU A 83 10.90 15.65 -8.56
N ALA A 84 9.75 15.81 -7.87
CA ALA A 84 9.21 17.12 -7.51
C ALA A 84 10.12 17.92 -6.56
N GLY A 85 10.93 17.25 -5.72
CA GLY A 85 11.86 17.91 -4.80
C GLY A 85 13.22 18.28 -5.40
N LEU A 86 13.48 17.91 -6.66
CA LEU A 86 14.73 18.21 -7.37
C LEU A 86 14.65 19.48 -8.24
N LEU A 87 13.47 20.10 -8.32
CA LEU A 87 13.21 21.36 -9.02
C LEU A 87 13.15 22.53 -8.03
#